data_AF-A0A6A5DTE5-F1
#
_entry.id   AF-A0A6A5DTE5-F1
#
_cell.length_a   1.000
_cell.length_b   1.000
_cell.length_c   1.000
_cell.angle_alpha   90.00
_cell.angle_beta   90.00
_cell.angle_gamma   90.00
#
_symmetry.space_group_name_H-M   'P 1'
#
loop_
_entity.id
_entity.type
_entity.pdbx_description
1 polymer ?
#
loop_
_entity_poly.entity_id
_entity_poly.type
_entity_poly.pdbx_seq_one_letter_code
_entity_poly.pdbx_strand_id
1 'polypeptide(L)'
;MDEEQTAGYREPCGVCSAVDWGVSDEGRFYCRSCHNVIERTREVVDPTFTPGSSRISTIGRGTRNKRPERGRQWVICEGFQFILRNQANALLKLGVSPRFKDEVLSQLWRIYQEHLLSSKL
;
A
#
# COMPACT_ATOMS: atom_id res chain seq x y z
N MET A 1 13.56 -9.36 18.65
CA MET A 1 12.86 -8.06 18.52
C MET A 1 12.28 -8.06 17.12
N ASP A 2 10.95 -8.23 16.97
CA ASP A 2 10.11 -8.14 15.74
C ASP A 2 8.97 -9.19 15.65
N GLU A 3 8.81 -10.08 16.64
CA GLU A 3 7.75 -11.12 16.62
C GLU A 3 6.48 -10.77 17.41
N GLU A 4 6.52 -9.72 18.26
CA GLU A 4 5.43 -9.45 19.20
C GLU A 4 4.33 -8.52 18.63
N GLN A 5 4.57 -7.84 17.51
CA GLN A 5 3.63 -6.86 16.95
C GLN A 5 2.55 -7.44 16.02
N THR A 6 2.73 -8.65 15.50
CA THR A 6 1.76 -9.32 14.61
C THR A 6 1.00 -10.46 15.29
N ALA A 7 1.36 -10.84 16.52
CA ALA A 7 0.95 -12.08 17.19
C ALA A 7 -0.58 -12.28 17.37
N GLY A 8 -1.41 -11.26 17.12
CA GLY A 8 -2.88 -11.35 17.19
C GLY A 8 -3.61 -11.28 15.86
N TYR A 9 -2.96 -10.90 14.75
CA TYR A 9 -3.68 -10.63 13.50
C TYR A 9 -3.74 -11.88 12.61
N ARG A 10 -4.86 -12.61 12.71
CA ARG A 10 -5.10 -13.86 11.97
C ARG A 10 -6.05 -13.69 10.77
N GLU A 11 -6.42 -12.46 10.45
CA GLU A 11 -7.28 -12.23 9.30
C GLU A 11 -6.53 -12.55 7.99
N PRO A 12 -7.17 -13.29 7.05
CA PRO A 12 -6.58 -13.53 5.74
C PRO A 12 -6.35 -12.23 4.98
N CYS A 13 -5.26 -12.18 4.24
CA CYS A 13 -5.04 -11.12 3.27
C CYS A 13 -6.21 -11.04 2.28
N GLY A 14 -6.85 -9.88 2.14
CA GLY A 14 -7.94 -9.67 1.19
C GLY A 14 -7.57 -9.82 -0.29
N VAL A 15 -6.28 -9.99 -0.61
CA VAL A 15 -5.77 -10.16 -1.97
C VAL A 15 -5.35 -11.60 -2.26
N CYS A 16 -4.55 -12.21 -1.38
CA CYS A 16 -3.98 -13.54 -1.62
C CYS A 16 -4.42 -14.62 -0.61
N SER A 17 -5.30 -14.27 0.33
CA SER A 17 -5.80 -15.15 1.39
C SER A 17 -4.74 -15.71 2.36
N ALA A 18 -3.46 -15.34 2.21
CA ALA A 18 -2.42 -15.72 3.15
C ALA A 18 -2.61 -15.03 4.50
N VAL A 19 -2.36 -15.78 5.58
CA VAL A 19 -2.36 -15.28 6.96
C VAL A 19 -0.90 -15.08 7.38
N ASP A 20 -0.23 -14.17 6.68
CA ASP A 20 1.20 -13.91 6.84
C ASP A 20 1.47 -12.41 6.73
N TRP A 21 1.62 -11.76 7.89
CA TRP A 21 1.68 -10.31 8.04
C TRP A 21 3.01 -9.88 8.67
N GLY A 22 3.55 -8.77 8.15
CA GLY A 22 4.65 -8.01 8.73
C GLY A 22 4.21 -6.58 9.07
N VAL A 23 5.04 -5.88 9.82
CA VAL A 23 4.84 -4.46 10.17
C VAL A 23 6.05 -3.69 9.67
N SER A 24 5.82 -2.58 8.96
CA SER A 24 6.90 -1.69 8.51
C SER A 24 7.47 -0.90 9.70
N ASP A 25 8.66 -0.33 9.53
CA ASP A 25 9.24 0.66 10.44
C ASP A 25 8.31 1.85 10.74
N GLU A 26 7.48 2.23 9.77
CA GLU A 26 6.43 3.25 9.93
C GLU A 26 5.14 2.75 10.60
N GLY A 27 5.09 1.49 11.08
CA GLY A 27 3.96 0.92 11.82
C GLY A 27 2.78 0.43 10.97
N ARG A 28 2.98 0.20 9.66
CA ARG A 28 1.92 -0.26 8.75
C ARG A 28 1.97 -1.77 8.56
N PHE A 29 0.80 -2.43 8.58
CA PHE A 29 0.71 -3.85 8.30
C PHE A 29 0.80 -4.13 6.80
N TYR A 30 1.64 -5.08 6.42
CA TYR A 30 1.75 -5.56 5.04
C TYR A 30 1.78 -7.08 5.00
N CYS A 31 1.15 -7.67 3.99
CA CYS A 31 1.20 -9.12 3.78
C CYS A 31 2.58 -9.50 3.26
N ARG A 32 3.26 -10.46 3.87
CA ARG A 32 4.59 -10.90 3.42
C ARG A 32 4.54 -11.74 2.14
N SER A 33 3.39 -12.34 1.84
CA SER A 33 3.22 -13.18 0.63
C SER A 33 2.96 -12.35 -0.64
N CYS A 34 2.14 -11.29 -0.57
CA CYS A 34 1.78 -10.47 -1.75
C CYS A 34 2.12 -8.98 -1.63
N HIS A 35 2.69 -8.55 -0.50
CA HIS A 35 3.05 -7.16 -0.21
C HIS A 35 1.85 -6.17 -0.20
N ASN A 36 0.63 -6.68 -0.08
CA ASN A 36 -0.54 -5.82 0.13
C ASN A 36 -0.48 -5.12 1.49
N VAL A 37 -0.59 -3.79 1.50
CA VAL A 37 -0.54 -2.96 2.71
C VAL A 37 -1.97 -2.61 3.14
N ILE A 38 -2.25 -2.68 4.44
CA ILE A 38 -3.54 -2.26 5.01
C ILE A 38 -3.34 -1.07 5.97
N GLU A 39 -4.27 -0.13 5.98
CA GLU A 39 -4.22 1.07 6.84
C GLU A 39 -4.63 0.81 8.29
N ARG A 40 -4.94 -0.43 8.66
CA ARG A 40 -5.65 -0.75 9.90
C ARG A 40 -4.82 -0.35 11.14
N THR A 41 -5.16 0.80 11.70
CA THR A 41 -4.76 1.23 13.03
C THR A 41 -5.40 0.29 14.04
N ARG A 42 -4.59 -0.46 14.81
CA ARG A 42 -5.05 -0.99 16.09
C ARG A 42 -5.46 0.23 16.92
N GLU A 43 -6.75 0.41 17.18
CA GLU A 43 -7.18 1.31 18.26
C GLU A 43 -6.51 0.78 19.53
N VAL A 44 -5.47 1.47 19.97
CA VAL A 44 -4.84 1.21 21.26
C VAL A 44 -5.86 1.69 22.27
N VAL A 45 -6.66 0.76 22.80
CA VAL A 45 -7.36 0.98 24.07
C VAL A 45 -6.27 1.20 25.09
N ASP A 46 -5.99 2.45 25.39
CA ASP A 46 -5.06 2.85 26.44
C ASP A 46 -5.68 2.44 27.79
N PRO A 47 -5.15 1.41 28.48
CA PRO A 47 -5.68 1.00 29.78
C PRO A 47 -5.37 2.02 30.89
N THR A 48 -4.65 3.12 30.57
CA THR A 48 -4.24 4.15 31.52
C THR A 48 -5.24 5.31 31.64
N PHE A 49 -6.44 5.21 31.06
CA PHE A 49 -7.48 6.23 31.22
C PHE A 49 -8.05 6.22 32.65
N THR A 50 -7.36 6.88 33.59
CA THR A 50 -7.93 7.26 34.88
C THR A 50 -8.87 8.45 34.68
N PRO A 51 -10.17 8.36 35.03
CA PRO A 51 -11.08 9.49 34.93
C PRO A 51 -10.69 10.55 35.98
N GLY A 52 -10.16 11.71 35.57
CA GLY A 52 -9.96 12.82 36.52
C GLY A 52 -8.92 13.89 36.18
N SER A 53 -8.03 13.70 35.20
CA SER A 53 -6.98 14.72 34.92
C SER A 53 -7.33 15.57 33.69
N SER A 54 -8.24 16.53 33.89
CA SER A 54 -8.58 17.57 32.92
C SER A 54 -7.46 18.62 32.81
N ARG A 55 -6.46 18.36 31.96
CA ARG A 55 -5.62 19.42 31.37
C ARG A 55 -5.57 19.26 29.86
N ILE A 56 -6.68 19.63 29.24
CA ILE A 56 -6.79 19.76 27.78
C ILE A 56 -5.82 20.86 27.34
N SER A 57 -4.67 20.45 26.81
CA SER A 57 -3.78 21.34 26.08
C SER A 57 -4.21 21.31 24.62
N THR A 58 -5.00 22.28 24.19
CA THR A 58 -5.33 22.46 22.77
C THR A 58 -4.10 22.93 22.02
N ILE A 59 -3.26 21.98 21.59
CA ILE A 59 -2.24 22.25 20.58
C ILE A 59 -3.00 22.63 19.31
N GLY A 60 -2.91 23.92 18.95
CA GLY A 60 -3.53 24.47 17.75
C GLY A 60 -3.17 23.61 16.55
N ARG A 61 -4.20 23.11 15.86
CA ARG A 61 -4.03 22.38 14.61
C ARG A 61 -3.45 23.36 13.59
N GLY A 62 -2.13 23.38 13.46
CA GLY A 62 -1.50 23.90 12.26
C GLY A 62 -2.16 23.20 11.08
N THR A 63 -2.77 23.98 10.20
CA THR A 63 -3.34 23.52 8.94
C THR A 63 -2.21 22.96 8.08
N ARG A 64 -1.85 21.70 8.33
CA ARG A 64 -1.02 20.92 7.43
C ARG A 64 -1.85 20.79 6.16
N ASN A 65 -1.49 21.57 5.15
CA ASN A 65 -2.09 21.51 3.82
C ASN A 65 -2.26 20.04 3.44
N LYS A 66 -3.49 19.53 3.53
CA LYS A 66 -3.85 18.23 2.98
C LYS A 66 -3.74 18.42 1.47
N ARG A 67 -2.56 18.13 0.92
CA ARG A 67 -2.40 18.00 -0.53
C ARG A 67 -3.48 17.01 -0.97
N PRO A 68 -4.27 17.33 -2.00
CA PRO A 68 -5.34 16.45 -2.44
C PRO A 68 -4.74 15.07 -2.74
N GLU A 69 -5.27 14.03 -2.10
CA GLU A 69 -4.79 12.65 -2.26
C GLU A 69 -4.80 12.21 -3.73
N ARG A 70 -5.66 12.81 -4.55
CA ARG A 70 -5.65 12.67 -6.01
C ARG A 70 -4.25 12.89 -6.60
N GLY A 71 -3.48 13.87 -6.14
CA GLY A 71 -2.14 14.12 -6.67
C GLY A 71 -1.16 12.98 -6.42
N ARG A 72 -1.31 12.21 -5.32
CA ARG A 72 -0.42 11.08 -5.02
C ARG A 72 -0.73 9.86 -5.88
N GLN A 73 -2.00 9.59 -6.15
CA GLN A 73 -2.42 8.43 -6.93
C GLN A 73 -1.89 8.47 -8.38
N TRP A 74 -1.93 9.65 -9.01
CA TRP A 74 -1.41 9.83 -10.37
C TRP A 74 0.10 9.63 -10.44
N VAL A 75 0.84 10.14 -9.45
CA VAL A 75 2.30 9.96 -9.36
C VAL A 75 2.67 8.48 -9.19
N ILE A 76 1.85 7.70 -8.48
CA ILE A 76 2.08 6.25 -8.31
C ILE A 76 1.89 5.51 -9.64
N CYS A 77 0.79 5.76 -10.36
CA CYS A 77 0.53 5.10 -11.65
C CYS A 77 1.62 5.41 -12.70
N GLU A 78 2.04 6.67 -12.80
CA GLU A 78 3.15 7.07 -13.67
C GLU A 78 4.47 6.41 -13.28
N GLY A 79 4.74 6.29 -11.97
CA GLY A 79 5.92 5.60 -11.45
C GLY A 79 5.96 4.12 -11.85
N PHE A 80 4.85 3.40 -11.69
CA PHE A 80 4.77 2.00 -12.12
C PHE A 80 4.90 1.85 -13.64
N GLN A 81 4.25 2.72 -14.42
CA GLN A 81 4.37 2.70 -15.88
C GLN A 81 5.83 2.90 -16.33
N PHE A 82 6.55 3.81 -15.68
CA PHE A 82 7.98 4.04 -15.93
C PHE A 82 8.83 2.81 -15.64
N ILE A 83 8.65 2.19 -14.48
CA ILE A 83 9.41 0.99 -14.06
C ILE A 83 9.13 -0.17 -15.02
N LEU A 84 7.85 -0.46 -15.31
CA LEU A 84 7.44 -1.56 -16.18
C LEU A 84 8.00 -1.39 -17.60
N ARG A 85 7.97 -0.16 -18.13
CA ARG A 85 8.55 0.14 -19.44
C ARG A 85 10.05 -0.11 -19.46
N ASN A 86 10.76 0.26 -18.40
CA ASN A 86 12.21 0.08 -18.33
C ASN A 86 12.58 -1.41 -18.23
N GLN A 87 11.84 -2.18 -17.43
CA GLN A 87 11.97 -3.63 -17.34
C GLN A 87 11.70 -4.32 -18.68
N ALA A 88 10.61 -3.95 -19.37
CA ALA A 88 10.29 -4.50 -20.68
C ALA A 88 11.40 -4.22 -21.69
N ASN A 89 11.92 -2.99 -21.75
CA ASN A 89 13.01 -2.65 -22.65
C ASN A 89 14.30 -3.43 -22.33
N ALA A 90 14.58 -3.72 -21.05
CA ALA A 90 15.72 -4.56 -20.68
C ALA A 90 15.53 -6.00 -21.18
N LEU A 91 14.33 -6.57 -21.05
CA LEU A 91 14.00 -7.89 -21.58
C LEU A 91 14.14 -7.96 -23.11
N LEU A 92 13.72 -6.91 -23.83
CA LEU A 92 13.91 -6.82 -25.28
C LEU A 92 15.39 -6.83 -25.67
N LYS A 93 16.24 -6.11 -24.92
CA LYS A 93 17.70 -6.12 -25.12
C LYS A 93 18.32 -7.49 -24.86
N LEU A 94 17.71 -8.30 -24.00
CA LEU A 94 18.12 -9.69 -23.74
C LEU A 94 17.61 -10.68 -24.80
N GLY A 95 16.91 -10.21 -25.84
CA GLY A 95 16.44 -11.03 -26.96
C GLY A 95 15.01 -11.55 -26.82
N VAL A 96 14.25 -11.11 -25.81
CA VAL A 96 12.82 -11.41 -25.72
C VAL A 96 12.08 -10.74 -26.88
N SER A 97 11.11 -11.44 -27.47
CA SER A 97 10.31 -10.93 -28.58
C SER A 97 9.60 -9.61 -28.23
N PRO A 98 9.59 -8.61 -29.13
CA PRO A 98 8.80 -7.37 -28.99
C PRO A 98 7.33 -7.59 -28.64
N ARG A 99 6.75 -8.72 -29.10
CA ARG A 99 5.38 -9.13 -28.77
C ARG A 99 5.11 -9.20 -27.26
N PHE A 100 6.12 -9.48 -26.44
CA PHE A 100 5.98 -9.43 -24.99
C PHE A 100 5.53 -8.04 -24.51
N LYS A 101 6.12 -6.98 -25.03
CA LYS A 101 5.77 -5.61 -24.64
C LYS A 101 4.39 -5.22 -25.17
N ASP A 102 4.14 -5.50 -26.45
CA ASP A 102 2.99 -4.96 -27.16
C ASP A 102 1.71 -5.76 -26.92
N GLU A 103 1.81 -7.09 -26.82
CA GLU A 103 0.65 -7.97 -26.69
C GLU A 103 0.42 -8.46 -25.26
N VAL A 104 1.49 -8.70 -24.49
CA VAL A 104 1.36 -9.26 -23.13
C VAL A 104 1.33 -8.14 -22.09
N LEU A 105 2.42 -7.38 -21.97
CA LEU A 105 2.56 -6.38 -20.92
C LEU A 105 1.54 -5.24 -21.07
N SER A 106 1.30 -4.77 -22.30
CA SER A 106 0.32 -3.72 -22.57
C SER A 106 -1.11 -4.16 -22.24
N GLN A 107 -1.47 -5.42 -22.52
CA GLN A 107 -2.79 -5.95 -22.16
C GLN A 107 -2.95 -6.08 -20.64
N LEU A 108 -1.94 -6.65 -19.96
CA LEU A 108 -1.94 -6.77 -18.50
C LEU A 108 -2.04 -5.41 -17.81
N TRP A 109 -1.31 -4.41 -18.32
CA TRP A 109 -1.36 -3.05 -17.80
C TRP A 109 -2.74 -2.42 -17.97
N ARG A 110 -3.39 -2.61 -19.13
CA ARG A 110 -4.75 -2.13 -19.36
C ARG A 110 -5.76 -2.74 -18.39
N ILE A 111 -5.73 -4.07 -18.23
CA ILE A 111 -6.60 -4.79 -17.28
C ILE A 111 -6.36 -4.30 -15.85
N TYR A 112 -5.09 -4.14 -15.46
CA TYR A 112 -4.74 -3.60 -14.15
C TYR A 112 -5.31 -2.20 -13.93
N GLN A 113 -5.21 -1.31 -14.91
CA GLN A 113 -5.77 0.04 -14.83
C GLN A 113 -7.30 0.03 -14.72
N GLU A 114 -7.98 -0.81 -15.50
CA GLU A 114 -9.44 -0.97 -15.45
C GLU A 114 -9.89 -1.41 -14.05
N HIS A 115 -9.27 -2.45 -13.47
CA HIS A 115 -9.58 -2.89 -12.11
C HIS A 115 -9.27 -1.81 -11.05
N LEU A 116 -8.13 -1.11 -11.16
CA LEU A 116 -7.75 -0.08 -10.19
C LEU A 116 -8.64 1.16 -10.23
N LEU A 117 -9.34 1.39 -11.35
CA LEU A 117 -10.34 2.44 -11.52
C LEU A 117 -11.71 1.99 -11.01
N SER A 118 -12.10 0.73 -11.27
CA SER A 118 -13.36 0.17 -10.76
C SER A 118 -13.39 -0.01 -9.24
N SER A 119 -12.26 -0.26 -8.58
CA SER A 119 -12.19 -0.33 -7.10
C SER A 119 -12.23 1.03 -6.40
N LYS A 120 -12.34 2.14 -7.14
CA LYS A 120 -12.41 3.51 -6.60
C LYS A 120 -13.78 4.19 -6.80
N LEU A 121 -14.75 3.48 -7.38
CA LEU A 121 -16.17 3.88 -7.52
C LEU A 121 -17.01 3.12 -6.50
#